data_AF-A0A7C2KQD6-F1
#
_entry.id   AF-A0A7C2KQD6-F1
#
_cell.length_a   1.000
_cell.length_b   1.000
_cell.length_c   1.000
_cell.angle_alpha   90.00
_cell.angle_beta   90.00
_cell.angle_gamma   90.00
#
_symmetry.space_group_name_H-M   'P 1'
#
loop_
_entity.id
_entity.type
_entity.pdbx_description
1 polymer ?
#
loop_
_entity_poly.entity_id
_entity_poly.type
_entity_poly.pdbx_seq_one_letter_code
_entity_poly.pdbx_strand_id
1 'polypeptide(L)'
;MSPHDAKSVIRRFVKEVLNDKNLAVIDEICPPDYVELDPLPGQGPGAAGLKAFLGESFFKAFPDLVWVNEEMVAEGEYVMARSTWTGTHRGEFLGIPPTHRAVKVAAWTIDHVVDGKFVDSRILVDALSLLQQLGALPAWPPPPKTFQAMVDAAYRSVPTIKAADLHRRLKREPDLLIIDVRDAAEVAQTGAIPGAINLSYGTLTYAADHTAPEDWRDPRLADHARPIVTTCGLGPLGALGGGLLHEMGFTNVQILEGGVQAWIDAGLPVVKPGDQ
;
A
#
# COMPACT_ATOMS: atom_id res chain seq x y z
N MET A 1 -24.79 29.07 30.78
CA MET A 1 -24.66 29.67 29.44
C MET A 1 -25.78 29.16 28.53
N SER A 2 -26.21 29.89 27.49
CA SER A 2 -27.16 29.33 26.53
C SER A 2 -26.45 28.43 25.50
N PRO A 3 -27.10 27.37 24.96
CA PRO A 3 -26.52 26.54 23.91
C PRO A 3 -26.14 27.31 22.63
N HIS A 4 -26.76 28.48 22.40
CA HIS A 4 -26.41 29.35 21.27
C HIS A 4 -25.04 29.99 21.45
N ASP A 5 -24.72 30.40 22.67
CA ASP A 5 -23.45 31.05 23.01
C ASP A 5 -22.29 30.05 22.90
N ALA A 6 -22.47 28.81 23.38
CA ALA A 6 -21.45 27.76 23.27
C ALA A 6 -21.09 27.47 21.79
N LYS A 7 -22.10 27.29 20.92
CA LYS A 7 -21.88 27.12 19.47
C LYS A 7 -21.18 28.32 18.83
N SER A 8 -21.34 29.53 19.37
CA SER A 8 -20.67 30.72 18.83
C SER A 8 -19.16 30.69 19.03
N VAL A 9 -18.67 30.09 20.13
CA VAL A 9 -17.25 29.90 20.42
C VAL A 9 -16.61 28.97 19.38
N ILE A 10 -17.27 27.85 19.06
CA ILE A 10 -16.81 26.91 18.02
C ILE A 10 -16.76 27.60 16.64
N ARG A 11 -17.81 28.35 16.27
CA ARG A 11 -17.82 29.11 15.00
C ARG A 11 -16.69 30.14 14.94
N ARG A 12 -16.41 30.81 16.06
CA ARG A 12 -15.32 31.76 16.18
C ARG A 12 -13.97 31.07 15.98
N PHE A 13 -13.75 29.92 16.62
CA PHE A 13 -12.54 29.11 16.43
C PHE A 13 -12.34 28.72 14.96
N VAL A 14 -13.37 28.15 14.33
CA VAL A 14 -13.28 27.75 12.91
C VAL A 14 -13.02 28.93 11.99
N LYS A 15 -13.72 30.04 12.18
CA LYS A 15 -13.54 31.22 11.33
C LYS A 15 -12.17 31.86 11.56
N GLU A 16 -11.88 32.29 12.77
CA GLU A 16 -10.73 33.15 13.04
C GLU A 16 -9.43 32.35 13.18
N VAL A 17 -9.46 31.20 13.87
CA VAL A 17 -8.26 30.40 14.09
C VAL A 17 -7.93 29.56 12.86
N LEU A 18 -8.87 28.75 12.36
CA LEU A 18 -8.58 27.80 11.29
C LEU A 18 -8.57 28.45 9.89
N ASN A 19 -9.59 29.24 9.56
CA ASN A 19 -9.73 29.79 8.21
C ASN A 19 -8.91 31.09 8.02
N ASP A 20 -9.01 32.02 8.96
CA ASP A 20 -8.24 33.28 8.93
C ASP A 20 -6.80 33.11 9.45
N LYS A 21 -6.44 31.93 9.97
CA LYS A 21 -5.11 31.58 10.51
C LYS A 21 -4.65 32.49 11.66
N ASN A 22 -5.59 33.07 12.40
CA ASN A 22 -5.32 33.97 13.51
C ASN A 22 -5.11 33.20 14.82
N LEU A 23 -3.88 32.77 15.05
CA LEU A 23 -3.49 32.02 16.25
C LEU A 23 -3.58 32.82 17.55
N ALA A 24 -3.68 34.15 17.51
CA ALA A 24 -3.82 34.97 18.73
C ALA A 24 -5.16 34.74 19.44
N VAL A 25 -6.20 34.35 18.68
CA VAL A 25 -7.53 34.08 19.23
C VAL A 25 -7.53 32.89 20.19
N ILE A 26 -6.60 31.94 20.02
CA ILE A 26 -6.43 30.81 20.95
C ILE A 26 -6.17 31.31 22.37
N ASP A 27 -5.39 32.39 22.54
CA ASP A 27 -5.06 32.93 23.87
C ASP A 27 -6.29 33.55 24.58
N GLU A 28 -7.34 33.86 23.83
CA GLU A 28 -8.59 34.44 24.37
C GLU A 28 -9.62 33.37 24.76
N ILE A 29 -9.72 32.31 23.96
CA ILE A 29 -10.79 31.29 24.08
C ILE A 29 -10.32 29.98 24.71
N CYS A 30 -9.01 29.73 24.81
CA CYS A 30 -8.43 28.60 25.52
C CYS A 30 -7.68 29.11 26.77
N PRO A 31 -8.25 28.97 27.98
CA PRO A 31 -7.61 29.36 29.22
C PRO A 31 -6.37 28.49 29.51
N PRO A 32 -5.49 28.89 30.45
CA PRO A 32 -4.25 28.16 30.74
C PRO A 32 -4.44 26.69 31.18
N ASP A 33 -5.60 26.37 31.73
CA ASP A 33 -6.02 25.03 32.16
C ASP A 33 -6.79 24.25 31.08
N TYR A 34 -6.91 24.79 29.87
CA TYR A 34 -7.50 24.06 28.73
C TYR A 34 -6.76 22.76 28.44
N VAL A 35 -7.53 21.68 28.31
CA VAL A 35 -7.00 20.34 27.99
C VAL A 35 -7.53 19.85 26.65
N GLU A 36 -6.61 19.53 25.74
CA GLU A 36 -6.93 18.66 24.61
C GLU A 36 -6.84 17.21 25.09
N LEU A 37 -7.98 16.52 25.15
CA LEU A 37 -8.06 15.17 25.70
C LEU A 37 -7.55 14.11 24.71
N ASP A 38 -7.70 14.37 23.41
CA ASP A 38 -7.28 13.50 22.31
C ASP A 38 -6.43 14.30 21.29
N PRO A 39 -5.20 14.72 21.64
CA PRO A 39 -4.38 15.54 20.75
C PRO A 39 -4.00 14.77 19.48
N LEU A 40 -3.93 15.48 18.36
CA LEU A 40 -3.47 14.90 17.10
C LEU A 40 -2.01 14.42 17.21
N PRO A 41 -1.59 13.41 16.42
CA PRO A 41 -0.19 12.98 16.39
C PRO A 41 0.76 14.15 16.13
N GLY A 42 1.73 14.34 17.03
CA GLY A 42 2.70 15.44 16.97
C GLY A 42 2.23 16.77 17.58
N GLN A 43 0.99 16.86 18.06
CA GLN A 43 0.50 18.01 18.81
C GLN A 43 0.98 17.95 20.26
N GLY A 44 1.50 19.07 20.78
CA GLY A 44 1.85 19.21 22.19
C GLY A 44 0.60 19.41 23.09
N PRO A 45 0.75 19.41 24.42
CA PRO A 45 -0.38 19.57 25.33
C PRO A 45 -0.95 20.99 25.35
N GLY A 46 -2.26 21.09 25.59
CA GLY A 46 -2.99 22.33 25.87
C GLY A 46 -2.93 23.38 24.77
N ALA A 47 -3.25 24.63 25.13
CA ALA A 47 -3.37 25.74 24.18
C ALA A 47 -2.05 26.04 23.43
N ALA A 48 -0.92 25.98 24.13
CA ALA A 48 0.40 26.20 23.55
C ALA A 48 0.76 25.12 22.52
N GLY A 49 0.48 23.85 22.82
CA GLY A 49 0.72 22.74 21.92
C GLY A 49 -0.18 22.78 20.68
N LEU A 50 -1.46 23.12 20.84
CA LEU A 50 -2.39 23.35 19.74
C LEU A 50 -1.90 24.48 18.81
N LYS A 51 -1.49 25.61 19.38
CA LYS A 51 -0.98 26.78 18.64
C LYS A 51 0.27 26.44 17.83
N ALA A 52 1.23 25.74 18.45
CA ALA A 52 2.44 25.28 17.79
C ALA A 52 2.12 24.30 16.64
N PHE A 53 1.24 23.33 16.88
CA PHE A 53 0.84 22.36 15.85
C PHE A 53 0.18 23.05 14.65
N LEU A 54 -0.78 23.95 14.89
CA LEU A 54 -1.48 24.67 13.82
C LEU A 54 -0.53 25.55 13.00
N GLY A 55 0.31 26.35 13.68
CA GLY A 55 1.21 27.30 13.02
C GLY A 55 2.43 26.67 12.34
N GLU A 56 3.09 25.72 13.04
CA GLU A 56 4.37 25.18 12.59
C GLU A 56 4.23 23.96 11.69
N SER A 57 3.08 23.27 11.73
CA SER A 57 2.83 22.06 10.93
C SER A 57 1.61 22.21 10.04
N PHE A 58 0.40 22.29 10.61
CA PHE A 58 -0.83 22.12 9.85
C PHE A 58 -1.05 23.20 8.77
N PHE A 59 -0.88 24.49 9.09
CA PHE A 59 -1.04 25.57 8.12
C PHE A 59 0.11 25.66 7.11
N LYS A 60 1.30 25.14 7.43
CA LYS A 60 2.39 25.03 6.45
C LYS A 60 2.15 23.89 5.47
N ALA A 61 1.63 22.77 5.97
CA ALA A 61 1.24 21.62 5.16
C ALA A 61 0.08 21.93 4.22
N PHE A 62 -0.95 22.64 4.73
CA PHE A 62 -2.19 22.96 4.01
C PHE A 62 -2.47 24.47 4.07
N PRO A 63 -1.71 25.31 3.35
CA PRO A 63 -1.82 26.78 3.45
C PRO A 63 -3.13 27.34 2.90
N ASP A 64 -3.82 26.59 2.04
CA ASP A 64 -5.13 26.87 1.48
C ASP A 64 -6.27 26.11 2.18
N LEU A 65 -6.01 25.62 3.40
CA LEU A 65 -7.01 25.01 4.28
C LEU A 65 -8.29 25.87 4.37
N VAL A 66 -9.44 25.21 4.23
CA VAL A 66 -10.76 25.74 4.60
C VAL A 66 -11.51 24.69 5.40
N TRP A 67 -11.98 25.07 6.59
CA TRP A 67 -12.76 24.27 7.52
C TRP A 67 -14.20 24.77 7.59
N VAL A 68 -15.15 23.84 7.56
CA VAL A 68 -16.59 24.10 7.61
C VAL A 68 -17.22 23.21 8.66
N ASN A 69 -17.95 23.81 9.62
CA ASN A 69 -18.85 23.05 10.48
C ASN A 69 -20.12 22.70 9.68
N GLU A 70 -20.34 21.42 9.42
CA GLU A 70 -21.50 20.91 8.69
C GLU A 70 -22.73 20.86 9.60
N GLU A 71 -22.53 20.36 10.82
CA GLU A 71 -23.58 20.20 11.83
C GLU A 71 -23.03 20.53 13.21
N MET A 72 -23.88 21.11 14.07
CA MET A 72 -23.56 21.33 15.48
C MET A 72 -24.76 21.04 16.36
N VAL A 73 -24.57 20.18 17.36
CA VAL A 73 -25.54 19.86 18.41
C VAL A 73 -24.97 20.36 19.74
N ALA A 74 -25.80 20.93 20.59
CA ALA A 74 -25.37 21.39 21.90
C ALA A 74 -26.33 20.90 22.97
N GLU A 75 -25.77 20.40 24.07
CA GLU A 75 -26.49 19.92 25.25
C GLU A 75 -25.74 20.41 26.49
N GLY A 76 -26.40 21.23 27.30
CA GLY A 76 -25.75 21.90 28.42
C GLY A 76 -24.55 22.74 27.96
N GLU A 77 -23.37 22.42 28.50
CA GLU A 77 -22.09 23.08 28.23
C GLU A 77 -21.27 22.37 27.14
N TYR A 78 -21.78 21.27 26.56
CA TYR A 78 -21.09 20.51 25.53
C TYR A 78 -21.65 20.82 24.14
N VAL A 79 -20.74 20.98 23.17
CA VAL A 79 -21.06 21.13 21.76
C VAL A 79 -20.37 20.03 20.98
N MET A 80 -21.14 19.25 20.23
CA MET A 80 -20.60 18.32 19.25
C MET A 80 -20.70 18.95 17.86
N ALA A 81 -19.59 18.98 17.12
CA ALA A 81 -19.58 19.46 15.74
C ALA A 81 -19.10 18.38 14.78
N ARG A 82 -19.87 18.13 13.72
CA ARG A 82 -19.37 17.42 12.53
C ARG A 82 -18.88 18.46 11.54
N SER A 83 -17.67 18.28 11.04
CA SER A 83 -17.01 19.24 10.17
C SER A 83 -16.35 18.55 8.99
N THR A 84 -16.12 19.33 7.94
CA THR A 84 -15.27 18.96 6.80
C THR A 84 -14.21 20.03 6.61
N TRP A 85 -12.98 19.63 6.34
CA TRP A 85 -11.98 20.55 5.83
C TRP A 85 -11.38 20.08 4.51
N THR A 86 -10.93 21.05 3.72
CA THR A 86 -10.25 20.84 2.44
C THR A 86 -8.95 21.61 2.40
N GLY A 87 -7.99 21.16 1.58
CA GLY A 87 -6.73 21.86 1.36
C GLY A 87 -5.85 21.14 0.35
N THR A 88 -4.72 21.73 0.01
CA THR A 88 -3.70 21.13 -0.87
C THR A 88 -2.45 20.83 -0.07
N HIS A 89 -1.92 19.61 -0.15
CA HIS A 89 -0.71 19.21 0.56
C HIS A 89 0.55 19.82 -0.08
N ARG A 90 1.00 20.97 0.43
CA ARG A 90 2.11 21.76 -0.11
C ARG A 90 3.35 21.82 0.80
N GLY A 91 3.20 21.50 2.07
CA GLY A 91 4.31 21.31 3.02
C GLY A 91 4.42 19.86 3.46
N GLU A 92 5.46 19.53 4.22
CA GLU A 92 5.56 18.23 4.88
C GLU A 92 4.50 18.11 5.98
N PHE A 93 3.88 16.94 6.11
CA PHE A 93 2.92 16.66 7.17
C PHE A 93 3.08 15.24 7.70
N LEU A 94 3.28 15.07 9.01
CA LEU A 94 3.49 13.75 9.65
C LEU A 94 4.63 12.93 9.00
N GLY A 95 5.70 13.61 8.56
CA GLY A 95 6.84 12.98 7.87
C GLY A 95 6.57 12.63 6.40
N ILE A 96 5.41 12.99 5.85
CA ILE A 96 5.07 12.78 4.44
C ILE A 96 5.47 14.04 3.65
N PRO A 97 6.37 13.92 2.65
CA PRO A 97 6.73 15.04 1.79
C PRO A 97 5.52 15.61 1.02
N PRO A 98 5.57 16.88 0.58
CA PRO A 98 4.46 17.49 -0.14
C PRO A 98 4.11 16.72 -1.41
N THR A 99 2.85 16.31 -1.51
CA THR A 99 2.35 15.50 -2.63
C THR A 99 1.61 16.32 -3.67
N HIS A 100 1.33 17.59 -3.37
CA HIS A 100 0.55 18.53 -4.18
C HIS A 100 -0.88 18.06 -4.50
N ARG A 101 -1.38 17.06 -3.75
CA ARG A 101 -2.75 16.56 -3.89
C ARG A 101 -3.71 17.41 -3.09
N ALA A 102 -4.91 17.60 -3.63
CA ALA A 102 -6.04 18.11 -2.88
C ALA A 102 -6.56 17.02 -1.92
N VAL A 103 -6.98 17.43 -0.73
CA VAL A 103 -7.59 16.56 0.26
C VAL A 103 -8.95 17.10 0.70
N LYS A 104 -9.84 16.19 1.09
CA LYS A 104 -11.10 16.48 1.77
C LYS A 104 -11.23 15.51 2.93
N VAL A 105 -11.36 16.03 4.15
CA VAL A 105 -11.25 15.24 5.37
C VAL A 105 -12.38 15.61 6.32
N ALA A 106 -13.04 14.59 6.88
CA ALA A 106 -14.06 14.78 7.89
C ALA A 106 -13.44 14.82 9.29
N ALA A 107 -14.06 15.59 10.18
CA ALA A 107 -13.67 15.70 11.58
C ALA A 107 -14.89 15.85 12.49
N TRP A 108 -14.76 15.35 13.71
CA TRP A 108 -15.74 15.49 14.77
C TRP A 108 -15.07 16.06 16.02
N THR A 109 -15.71 17.04 16.63
CA THR A 109 -15.29 17.57 17.94
C THR A 109 -16.39 17.37 18.96
N ILE A 110 -16.00 17.18 20.21
CA ILE A 110 -16.85 17.38 21.39
C ILE A 110 -16.13 18.38 22.27
N ASP A 111 -16.70 19.57 22.35
CA ASP A 111 -16.12 20.74 23.01
C ASP A 111 -16.91 21.08 24.27
N HIS A 112 -16.24 21.15 25.41
CA HIS A 112 -16.82 21.63 26.66
C HIS A 112 -16.56 23.13 26.81
N VAL A 113 -17.61 23.93 26.92
CA VAL A 113 -17.53 25.40 26.88
C VAL A 113 -18.20 26.03 28.10
N VAL A 114 -17.42 26.75 28.89
CA VAL A 114 -17.86 27.48 30.10
C VAL A 114 -17.42 28.94 29.99
N ASP A 115 -18.32 29.87 30.32
CA ASP A 115 -18.11 31.33 30.23
C ASP A 115 -17.45 31.84 28.93
N GLY A 116 -17.82 31.26 27.79
CA GLY A 116 -17.34 31.62 26.45
C GLY A 116 -15.96 31.05 26.10
N LYS A 117 -15.46 30.09 26.87
CA LYS A 117 -14.11 29.53 26.75
C LYS A 117 -14.15 28.00 26.73
N PHE A 118 -13.22 27.39 26.00
CA PHE A 118 -13.02 25.95 26.02
C PHE A 118 -12.43 25.52 27.37
N VAL A 119 -13.03 24.53 28.01
CA VAL A 119 -12.45 23.85 29.18
C VAL A 119 -11.65 22.64 28.71
N ASP A 120 -12.27 21.81 27.87
CA ASP A 120 -11.65 20.66 27.25
C ASP A 120 -12.26 20.36 25.88
N SER A 121 -11.49 19.66 25.03
CA SER A 121 -11.92 19.23 23.71
C SER A 121 -11.43 17.83 23.41
N ARG A 122 -12.23 17.09 22.63
CA ARG A 122 -11.86 15.85 21.96
C ARG A 122 -12.05 16.02 20.47
N ILE A 123 -11.06 15.63 19.67
CA ILE A 123 -11.17 15.64 18.22
C ILE A 123 -10.90 14.25 17.64
N LEU A 124 -11.77 13.83 16.73
CA LEU A 124 -11.53 12.71 15.83
C LEU A 124 -11.47 13.23 14.40
N VAL A 125 -10.36 12.95 13.72
CA VAL A 125 -10.18 13.26 12.29
C VAL A 125 -10.14 11.94 11.52
N ASP A 126 -10.70 11.93 10.30
CA ASP A 126 -10.58 10.80 9.38
C ASP A 126 -9.14 10.69 8.82
N ALA A 127 -8.23 10.30 9.72
CA ALA A 127 -6.81 10.16 9.45
C ALA A 127 -6.53 9.07 8.40
N LEU A 128 -7.35 8.02 8.35
CA LEU A 128 -7.23 6.97 7.34
C LEU A 128 -7.43 7.55 5.94
N SER A 129 -8.55 8.26 5.72
CA SER A 129 -8.82 8.91 4.43
C SER A 129 -7.77 9.95 4.07
N LEU A 130 -7.28 10.73 5.04
CA LEU A 130 -6.19 11.68 4.81
C LEU A 130 -4.92 10.95 4.34
N LEU A 131 -4.45 9.94 5.07
CA LEU A 131 -3.24 9.19 4.72
C LEU A 131 -3.36 8.49 3.35
N GLN A 132 -4.55 8.02 2.98
CA GLN A 132 -4.83 7.46 1.66
C GLN A 132 -4.74 8.53 0.56
N GLN A 133 -5.35 9.70 0.77
CA GLN A 133 -5.28 10.82 -0.18
C GLN A 133 -3.84 11.33 -0.35
N LEU A 134 -3.06 11.36 0.73
CA LEU A 134 -1.63 11.67 0.71
C LEU A 134 -0.77 10.56 0.09
N GLY A 135 -1.31 9.36 -0.14
CA GLY A 135 -0.58 8.23 -0.72
C GLY A 135 0.35 7.50 0.25
N ALA A 136 0.24 7.78 1.56
CA ALA A 136 0.96 7.04 2.59
C ALA A 136 0.35 5.67 2.86
N LEU A 137 -0.95 5.49 2.57
CA LEU A 137 -1.67 4.23 2.65
C LEU A 137 -2.36 3.91 1.32
N PRO A 138 -2.55 2.62 0.98
CA PRO A 138 -3.30 2.23 -0.21
C PRO A 138 -4.79 2.60 -0.09
N ALA A 139 -5.42 2.93 -1.21
CA ALA A 139 -6.87 3.14 -1.28
C ALA A 139 -7.65 1.88 -0.90
N TRP A 140 -8.85 2.05 -0.34
CA TRP A 140 -9.75 0.94 0.01
C TRP A 140 -11.10 1.05 -0.74
N PRO A 141 -11.61 -0.04 -1.35
CA PRO A 141 -10.93 -1.32 -1.54
C PRO A 141 -9.67 -1.14 -2.41
N PRO A 142 -8.63 -1.97 -2.24
CA PRO A 142 -7.47 -1.89 -3.10
C PRO A 142 -7.91 -2.06 -4.57
N PRO A 143 -7.27 -1.35 -5.52
CA PRO A 143 -7.58 -1.54 -6.92
C PRO A 143 -7.37 -3.01 -7.30
N PRO A 144 -8.14 -3.53 -8.27
CA PRO A 144 -7.94 -4.90 -8.75
C PRO A 144 -6.51 -5.07 -9.25
N LYS A 145 -5.87 -6.19 -8.89
CA LYS A 145 -4.53 -6.51 -9.38
C LYS A 145 -4.58 -6.70 -10.89
N THR A 146 -3.74 -5.97 -11.61
CA THR A 146 -3.53 -6.21 -13.04
C THR A 146 -2.53 -7.35 -13.24
N PHE A 147 -2.54 -7.97 -14.42
CA PHE A 147 -1.52 -8.95 -14.81
C PHE A 147 -0.10 -8.40 -14.59
N GLN A 148 0.15 -7.16 -15.02
CA GLN A 148 1.46 -6.52 -14.85
C GLN A 148 1.83 -6.35 -13.37
N ALA A 149 0.89 -5.92 -12.52
CA ALA A 149 1.17 -5.77 -11.09
C ALA A 149 1.52 -7.10 -10.41
N MET A 150 0.91 -8.20 -10.86
CA MET A 150 1.25 -9.56 -10.39
C MET A 150 2.65 -9.97 -10.84
N VAL A 151 2.99 -9.71 -12.11
CA VAL A 151 4.33 -9.97 -12.67
C VAL A 151 5.41 -9.17 -11.93
N ASP A 152 5.19 -7.88 -11.72
CA ASP A 152 6.11 -7.01 -11.00
C ASP A 152 6.32 -7.46 -9.55
N ALA A 153 5.25 -7.97 -8.90
CA ALA A 153 5.35 -8.53 -7.56
C ALA A 153 6.21 -9.80 -7.55
N ALA A 154 6.01 -10.71 -8.51
CA ALA A 154 6.81 -11.92 -8.62
C ALA A 154 8.31 -11.62 -8.83
N TYR A 155 8.64 -10.68 -9.72
CA TYR A 155 10.04 -10.27 -9.93
C TYR A 155 10.67 -9.56 -8.72
N ARG A 156 9.88 -8.92 -7.86
CA ARG A 156 10.39 -8.37 -6.59
C ARG A 156 10.66 -9.45 -5.54
N SER A 157 9.90 -10.54 -5.57
CA SER A 157 9.96 -11.59 -4.54
C SER A 157 10.90 -12.74 -4.88
N VAL A 158 11.10 -13.05 -6.16
CA VAL A 158 11.83 -14.24 -6.61
C VAL A 158 13.10 -13.82 -7.37
N PRO A 159 14.28 -14.35 -7.01
CA PRO A 159 15.52 -14.04 -7.72
C PRO A 159 15.46 -14.46 -9.20
N THR A 160 16.14 -13.72 -10.06
CA THR A 160 16.26 -14.05 -11.49
C THR A 160 17.58 -14.76 -11.81
N ILE A 161 17.63 -15.42 -12.96
CA ILE A 161 18.86 -15.98 -13.55
C ILE A 161 18.91 -15.66 -15.05
N LYS A 162 20.11 -15.35 -15.55
CA LYS A 162 20.34 -15.12 -16.99
C LYS A 162 20.55 -16.44 -17.72
N ALA A 163 20.18 -16.48 -19.01
CA ALA A 163 20.29 -17.68 -19.84
C ALA A 163 21.70 -18.32 -19.84
N ALA A 164 22.75 -17.52 -19.98
CA ALA A 164 24.12 -18.02 -19.99
C ALA A 164 24.56 -18.63 -18.65
N ASP A 165 24.08 -18.09 -17.52
CA ASP A 165 24.33 -18.62 -16.18
C ASP A 165 23.56 -19.93 -15.96
N LEU A 166 22.29 -19.97 -16.35
CA LEU A 166 21.47 -21.17 -16.29
C LEU A 166 22.10 -22.31 -17.10
N HIS A 167 22.55 -22.04 -18.33
CA HIS A 167 23.21 -23.03 -19.17
C HIS A 167 24.48 -23.61 -18.53
N ARG A 168 25.24 -22.81 -17.77
CA ARG A 168 26.39 -23.30 -17.00
C ARG A 168 25.98 -24.16 -15.81
N ARG A 169 24.92 -23.78 -15.09
CA ARG A 169 24.40 -24.55 -13.94
C ARG A 169 23.86 -25.91 -14.35
N LEU A 170 23.16 -26.01 -15.48
CA LEU A 170 22.63 -27.29 -15.98
C LEU A 170 23.70 -28.38 -16.13
N LYS A 171 24.96 -28.01 -16.39
CA LYS A 171 26.08 -28.96 -16.52
C LYS A 171 26.63 -29.43 -15.16
N ARG A 172 26.33 -28.71 -14.08
CA ARG A 172 26.89 -28.93 -12.73
C ARG A 172 25.85 -29.43 -11.73
N GLU A 173 24.58 -29.14 -11.98
CA GLU A 173 23.46 -29.41 -11.09
C GLU A 173 22.43 -30.30 -11.81
N PRO A 174 22.65 -31.63 -11.83
CA PRO A 174 21.75 -32.55 -12.53
C PRO A 174 20.35 -32.62 -11.91
N ASP A 175 20.19 -32.11 -10.69
CA ASP A 175 18.90 -32.07 -9.98
C ASP A 175 18.11 -30.77 -10.20
N LEU A 176 18.69 -29.78 -10.89
CA LEU A 176 18.00 -28.52 -11.20
C LEU A 176 16.86 -28.80 -12.19
N LEU A 177 15.64 -28.45 -11.79
CA LEU A 177 14.44 -28.61 -12.60
C LEU A 177 14.12 -27.31 -13.34
N ILE A 178 13.99 -27.37 -14.67
CA ILE A 178 13.43 -26.26 -15.45
C ILE A 178 11.96 -26.55 -15.73
N ILE A 179 11.09 -25.62 -15.34
CA ILE A 179 9.65 -25.71 -15.58
C ILE A 179 9.25 -24.63 -16.58
N ASP A 180 8.80 -25.08 -17.75
CA ASP A 180 8.21 -24.22 -18.76
C ASP A 180 6.69 -24.16 -18.56
N VAL A 181 6.19 -22.97 -18.19
CA VAL A 181 4.79 -22.77 -17.81
C VAL A 181 3.85 -22.39 -18.96
N ARG A 182 4.34 -22.48 -20.19
CA ARG A 182 3.52 -22.30 -21.39
C ARG A 182 2.54 -23.45 -21.60
N ASP A 183 1.56 -23.23 -22.45
CA ASP A 183 0.71 -24.31 -22.94
C ASP A 183 1.50 -25.25 -23.86
N ALA A 184 1.21 -26.55 -23.78
CA ALA A 184 1.92 -27.59 -24.54
C ALA A 184 1.92 -27.35 -26.06
N ALA A 185 0.86 -26.75 -26.59
CA ALA A 185 0.77 -26.39 -28.01
C ALA A 185 1.83 -25.34 -28.42
N GLU A 186 2.09 -24.34 -27.58
CA GLU A 186 3.12 -23.33 -27.84
C GLU A 186 4.52 -23.95 -27.76
N VAL A 187 4.77 -24.81 -26.77
CA VAL A 187 6.04 -25.53 -26.63
C VAL A 187 6.28 -26.47 -27.81
N ALA A 188 5.24 -27.17 -28.30
CA ALA A 188 5.35 -28.03 -29.48
C ALA A 188 5.75 -27.27 -30.75
N GLN A 189 5.28 -26.03 -30.88
CA GLN A 189 5.60 -25.18 -32.03
C GLN A 189 7.00 -24.57 -31.96
N THR A 190 7.39 -24.08 -30.79
CA THR A 190 8.57 -23.21 -30.61
C THR A 190 9.78 -23.91 -29.97
N GLY A 191 9.58 -25.10 -29.41
CA GLY A 191 10.59 -25.82 -28.64
C GLY A 191 10.71 -25.33 -27.19
N ALA A 192 11.42 -26.11 -26.37
CA ALA A 192 11.75 -25.82 -24.98
C ALA A 192 13.25 -25.90 -24.74
N ILE A 193 13.70 -25.39 -23.60
CA ILE A 193 15.08 -25.57 -23.13
C ILE A 193 15.33 -27.07 -22.91
N PRO A 194 16.50 -27.63 -23.34
CA PRO A 194 16.82 -29.04 -23.11
C PRO A 194 16.70 -29.44 -21.64
N GLY A 195 15.99 -30.54 -21.37
CA GLY A 195 15.72 -31.05 -20.02
C GLY A 195 14.60 -30.30 -19.27
N ALA A 196 13.99 -29.27 -19.86
CA ALA A 196 12.84 -28.63 -19.26
C ALA A 196 11.58 -29.51 -19.36
N ILE A 197 10.81 -29.52 -18.27
CA ILE A 197 9.49 -30.12 -18.22
C ILE A 197 8.46 -29.05 -18.57
N ASN A 198 7.39 -29.42 -19.29
CA ASN A 198 6.29 -28.51 -19.55
C ASN A 198 5.14 -28.78 -18.57
N LEU A 199 4.87 -27.82 -17.69
CA LEU A 199 3.72 -27.79 -16.80
C LEU A 199 3.08 -26.43 -16.96
N SER A 200 1.97 -26.33 -17.70
CA SER A 200 1.27 -25.05 -17.93
C SER A 200 1.03 -24.33 -16.61
N TYR A 201 0.95 -23.00 -16.63
CA TYR A 201 0.71 -22.23 -15.40
C TYR A 201 -0.54 -22.72 -14.64
N GLY A 202 -1.61 -23.07 -15.37
CA GLY A 202 -2.80 -23.68 -14.78
C GLY A 202 -2.51 -25.03 -14.11
N THR A 203 -1.79 -25.92 -14.79
CA THR A 203 -1.39 -27.22 -14.23
C THR A 203 -0.47 -27.10 -13.01
N LEU A 204 0.46 -26.15 -13.05
CA LEU A 204 1.41 -25.92 -11.95
C LEU A 204 0.71 -25.65 -10.62
N THR A 205 -0.45 -24.98 -10.64
CA THR A 205 -1.22 -24.63 -9.41
C THR A 205 -1.59 -25.84 -8.56
N TYR A 206 -2.00 -26.95 -9.16
CA TYR A 206 -2.35 -28.17 -8.40
C TYR A 206 -1.21 -29.19 -8.42
N ALA A 207 -0.33 -29.16 -9.43
CA ALA A 207 0.80 -30.08 -9.51
C ALA A 207 1.82 -29.85 -8.39
N ALA A 208 1.96 -28.60 -7.92
CA ALA A 208 2.86 -28.19 -6.85
C ALA A 208 2.23 -28.16 -5.45
N ASP A 209 0.90 -28.33 -5.34
CA ASP A 209 0.20 -28.26 -4.05
C ASP A 209 0.26 -29.59 -3.31
N HIS A 210 1.01 -29.64 -2.20
CA HIS A 210 1.15 -30.83 -1.36
C HIS A 210 -0.17 -31.33 -0.74
N THR A 211 -1.21 -30.50 -0.72
CA THR A 211 -2.55 -30.84 -0.19
C THR A 211 -3.50 -31.35 -1.27
N ALA A 212 -3.15 -31.23 -2.55
CA ALA A 212 -3.94 -31.75 -3.66
C ALA A 212 -3.94 -33.30 -3.69
N PRO A 213 -4.90 -33.93 -4.39
CA PRO A 213 -4.90 -35.38 -4.64
C PRO A 213 -3.55 -35.88 -5.18
N GLU A 214 -3.13 -37.09 -4.79
CA GLU A 214 -1.81 -37.65 -5.18
C GLU A 214 -1.63 -37.79 -6.69
N ASP A 215 -2.68 -38.15 -7.40
CA ASP A 215 -2.70 -38.33 -8.84
C ASP A 215 -2.64 -37.01 -9.64
N TRP A 216 -2.83 -35.87 -8.99
CA TRP A 216 -2.77 -34.54 -9.62
C TRP A 216 -1.39 -33.88 -9.46
N ARG A 217 -0.60 -34.37 -8.50
CA ARG A 217 0.71 -33.81 -8.13
C ARG A 217 1.80 -34.27 -9.08
N ASP A 218 2.81 -33.44 -9.26
CA ASP A 218 4.05 -33.85 -9.92
C ASP A 218 5.07 -34.29 -8.86
N PRO A 219 5.50 -35.57 -8.85
CA PRO A 219 6.44 -36.07 -7.84
C PRO A 219 7.79 -35.35 -7.88
N ARG A 220 8.14 -34.69 -9.00
CA ARG A 220 9.37 -33.89 -9.12
C ARG A 220 9.31 -32.61 -8.28
N LEU A 221 8.13 -32.20 -7.83
CA LEU A 221 7.85 -31.01 -7.00
C LEU A 221 7.59 -31.36 -5.52
N ALA A 222 7.78 -32.63 -5.12
CA ALA A 222 7.56 -33.05 -3.74
C ALA A 222 8.57 -32.45 -2.73
N ASP A 223 9.77 -32.08 -3.19
CA ASP A 223 10.80 -31.43 -2.38
C ASP A 223 10.84 -29.92 -2.66
N HIS A 224 10.43 -29.13 -1.66
CA HIS A 224 10.41 -27.65 -1.73
C HIS A 224 11.81 -27.01 -1.69
N ALA A 225 12.87 -27.76 -1.36
CA ALA A 225 14.25 -27.28 -1.39
C ALA A 225 14.95 -27.53 -2.74
N ARG A 226 14.33 -28.33 -3.61
CA ARG A 226 14.86 -28.64 -4.94
C ARG A 226 15.12 -27.35 -5.74
N PRO A 227 16.25 -27.23 -6.45
CA PRO A 227 16.51 -26.07 -7.30
C PRO A 227 15.54 -26.07 -8.49
N ILE A 228 14.75 -25.01 -8.62
CA ILE A 228 13.77 -24.84 -9.70
C ILE A 228 14.02 -23.54 -10.44
N VAL A 229 13.98 -23.60 -11.77
CA VAL A 229 13.94 -22.41 -12.62
C VAL A 229 12.68 -22.43 -13.46
N THR A 230 11.88 -21.38 -13.32
CA THR A 230 10.64 -21.21 -14.09
C THR A 230 10.91 -20.35 -15.32
N THR A 231 10.25 -20.68 -16.43
CA THR A 231 10.34 -19.94 -17.69
C THR A 231 9.02 -19.95 -18.44
N CYS A 232 8.86 -19.03 -19.38
CA CYS A 232 7.88 -19.11 -20.45
C CYS A 232 8.49 -18.55 -21.74
N GLY A 233 7.69 -18.20 -22.75
CA GLY A 233 8.21 -17.67 -24.02
C GLY A 233 9.01 -16.38 -23.85
N LEU A 234 8.43 -15.39 -23.15
CA LEU A 234 9.01 -14.04 -23.03
C LEU A 234 9.37 -13.60 -21.59
N GLY A 235 9.07 -14.42 -20.58
CA GLY A 235 9.37 -14.14 -19.18
C GLY A 235 8.15 -13.96 -18.25
N PRO A 236 7.15 -13.09 -18.55
CA PRO A 236 6.11 -12.71 -17.59
C PRO A 236 5.31 -13.87 -16.98
N LEU A 237 4.91 -14.86 -17.79
CA LEU A 237 4.19 -16.04 -17.27
C LEU A 237 5.12 -16.93 -16.43
N GLY A 238 6.39 -17.05 -16.83
CA GLY A 238 7.43 -17.72 -16.03
C GLY A 238 7.61 -17.05 -14.68
N ALA A 239 7.56 -15.71 -14.63
CA ALA A 239 7.59 -14.97 -13.38
C ALA A 239 6.40 -15.31 -12.48
N LEU A 240 5.19 -15.37 -13.02
CA LEU A 240 4.02 -15.82 -12.25
C LEU A 240 4.20 -17.24 -11.73
N GLY A 241 4.73 -18.17 -12.54
CA GLY A 241 5.04 -19.53 -12.10
C GLY A 241 6.04 -19.57 -10.94
N GLY A 242 7.12 -18.78 -11.02
CA GLY A 242 8.09 -18.67 -9.95
C GLY A 242 7.51 -18.05 -8.68
N GLY A 243 6.70 -17.01 -8.83
CA GLY A 243 5.97 -16.36 -7.73
C GLY A 243 5.00 -17.32 -7.03
N LEU A 244 4.24 -18.09 -7.80
CA LEU A 244 3.33 -19.12 -7.28
C LEU A 244 4.07 -20.17 -6.44
N LEU A 245 5.17 -20.73 -6.95
CA LEU A 245 5.97 -21.70 -6.20
C LEU A 245 6.57 -21.07 -4.94
N HIS A 246 7.05 -19.84 -5.01
CA HIS A 246 7.56 -19.12 -3.84
C HIS A 246 6.46 -18.91 -2.77
N GLU A 247 5.26 -18.50 -3.17
CA GLU A 247 4.10 -18.36 -2.28
C GLU A 247 3.67 -19.72 -1.66
N MET A 248 3.87 -20.82 -2.39
CA MET A 248 3.65 -22.19 -1.91
C MET A 248 4.77 -22.73 -1.01
N GLY A 249 5.82 -21.93 -0.75
CA GLY A 249 6.90 -22.28 0.17
C GLY A 249 8.06 -23.04 -0.46
N PHE A 250 8.19 -23.05 -1.79
CA PHE A 250 9.42 -23.51 -2.44
C PHE A 250 10.53 -22.50 -2.18
N THR A 251 11.67 -22.97 -1.66
CA THR A 251 12.72 -22.11 -1.10
C THR A 251 13.87 -21.84 -2.08
N ASN A 252 13.97 -22.59 -3.16
CA ASN A 252 15.05 -22.51 -4.14
C ASN A 252 14.51 -22.32 -5.58
N VAL A 253 13.74 -21.25 -5.77
CA VAL A 253 13.09 -20.91 -7.04
C VAL A 253 13.79 -19.71 -7.67
N GLN A 254 14.05 -19.77 -8.97
CA GLN A 254 14.46 -18.62 -9.77
C GLN A 254 13.60 -18.47 -11.03
N ILE A 255 13.59 -17.26 -11.58
CA ILE A 255 12.92 -16.93 -12.84
C ILE A 255 13.98 -16.74 -13.94
N LEU A 256 13.83 -17.40 -15.09
CA LEU A 256 14.66 -17.12 -16.26
C LEU A 256 14.32 -15.73 -16.83
N GLU A 257 15.28 -14.81 -16.76
CA GLU A 257 15.13 -13.44 -17.27
C GLU A 257 14.91 -13.46 -18.80
N GLY A 258 13.83 -12.84 -19.27
CA GLY A 258 13.45 -12.81 -20.70
C GLY A 258 12.96 -14.14 -21.28
N GLY A 259 12.80 -15.18 -20.46
CA GLY A 259 12.23 -16.47 -20.87
C GLY A 259 13.06 -17.22 -21.93
N VAL A 260 12.38 -18.09 -22.67
CA VAL A 260 12.98 -18.89 -23.75
C VAL A 260 13.49 -18.02 -24.90
N GLN A 261 12.89 -16.85 -25.16
CA GLN A 261 13.40 -15.94 -26.16
C GLN A 261 14.81 -15.44 -25.81
N ALA A 262 15.07 -15.03 -24.57
CA ALA A 262 16.41 -14.63 -24.15
C ALA A 262 17.42 -15.80 -24.17
N TRP A 263 16.95 -17.04 -23.98
CA TRP A 263 17.76 -18.23 -24.17
C TRP A 263 18.19 -18.41 -25.64
N ILE A 264 17.25 -18.26 -26.58
CA ILE A 264 17.52 -18.31 -28.02
C ILE A 264 18.45 -17.17 -28.45
N ASP A 265 18.21 -15.94 -27.97
CA ASP A 265 19.02 -14.76 -28.28
C ASP A 265 20.47 -14.92 -27.78
N ALA A 266 20.68 -15.72 -26.73
CA ALA A 266 22.00 -16.11 -26.24
C ALA A 266 22.68 -17.22 -27.09
N GLY A 267 22.05 -17.66 -28.19
CA GLY A 267 22.57 -18.69 -29.09
C GLY A 267 22.49 -20.11 -28.54
N LEU A 268 21.61 -20.36 -27.56
CA LEU A 268 21.48 -21.66 -26.89
C LEU A 268 20.39 -22.53 -27.54
N PRO A 269 20.54 -23.87 -27.54
CA PRO A 269 19.65 -24.75 -28.28
C PRO A 269 18.29 -24.89 -27.61
N VAL A 270 17.26 -25.15 -28.42
CA VAL A 270 15.93 -25.60 -27.99
C VAL A 270 15.60 -26.95 -28.61
N VAL A 271 14.77 -27.74 -27.94
CA VAL A 271 14.33 -29.09 -28.36
C VAL A 271 12.82 -29.14 -28.44
N LYS A 272 12.27 -29.85 -29.42
CA LYS A 272 10.82 -30.05 -29.52
C LYS A 272 10.37 -31.21 -28.63
N PRO A 273 9.13 -31.19 -28.12
CA PRO A 273 8.55 -32.34 -27.42
C PRO A 273 8.59 -33.58 -28.33
N GLY A 274 9.41 -34.58 -27.98
CA GLY A 274 9.65 -35.79 -28.77
C GLY A 274 11.11 -36.01 -29.19
N ASP A 275 11.93 -34.95 -29.18
CA ASP A 275 13.37 -34.99 -29.51
C ASP A 275 14.26 -34.96 -28.25
N GLN A 276 13.66 -35.07 -27.05
CA GLN A 276 14.34 -35.07 -25.75
C GLN A 276 14.92 -36.43 -25.39
#